data_AF-A0AAU9MM98-F1
#
_entry.id   AF-A0AAU9MM98-F1
#
_cell.length_a   1.000
_cell.length_b   1.000
_cell.length_c   1.000
_cell.angle_alpha   90.00
_cell.angle_beta   90.00
_cell.angle_gamma   90.00
#
_symmetry.space_group_name_H-M   'P 1'
#
loop_
_entity.id
_entity.type
_entity.pdbx_description
1 polymer ?
#
loop_
_entity_poly.entity_id
_entity_poly.type
_entity_poly.pdbx_seq_one_letter_code
_entity_poly.pdbx_strand_id
1 'polypeptide(L)'
;MSTFEGVFVNDPWLQSQFTQVELRKLRTKFISARNQAGTVKIEDLPPVLAKLKPFNEVSGQDEVSRMLGDSYSDLAKDLDFEGFLRVYLNLQARASAKLGTSKTFRTTSSFFKSGATTLRHSISETEKASYVKS
;
A
#
# COMPACT_ATOMS: atom_id res chain seq x y z
N MET A 1 -7.82 -13.30 21.96
CA MET A 1 -7.29 -11.93 21.86
C MET A 1 -6.56 -11.82 20.54
N SER A 2 -6.99 -10.93 19.64
CA SER A 2 -6.37 -10.78 18.32
C SER A 2 -5.12 -9.93 18.45
N THR A 3 -3.96 -10.58 18.54
CA THR A 3 -2.66 -9.91 18.53
C THR A 3 -2.54 -9.08 17.26
N PHE A 4 -2.34 -7.77 17.40
CA PHE A 4 -2.11 -6.88 16.27
C PHE A 4 -0.69 -7.11 15.76
N GLU A 5 -0.47 -8.08 14.88
CA GLU A 5 0.81 -8.27 14.21
C GLU A 5 0.97 -7.20 13.12
N GLY A 6 1.71 -6.15 13.43
CA GLY A 6 2.06 -5.13 12.45
C GLY A 6 3.02 -5.72 11.42
N VAL A 7 2.73 -5.55 10.14
CA VAL A 7 3.72 -5.80 9.08
C VAL A 7 4.77 -4.69 9.14
N PHE A 8 6.02 -5.09 9.37
CA PHE A 8 7.17 -4.18 9.39
C PHE A 8 7.80 -4.10 8.00
N VAL A 9 8.18 -2.90 7.60
CA VAL A 9 8.88 -2.57 6.35
C VAL A 9 10.07 -1.71 6.76
N ASN A 10 11.29 -2.07 6.36
CA ASN A 10 12.50 -1.34 6.76
C ASN A 10 12.57 0.04 6.10
N ASP A 11 12.08 0.14 4.87
CA ASP A 11 12.04 1.40 4.11
C ASP A 11 10.94 2.34 4.64
N PRO A 12 11.28 3.46 5.31
CA PRO A 12 10.30 4.38 5.90
C PRO A 12 9.46 5.10 4.85
N TRP A 13 10.01 5.31 3.65
CA TRP A 13 9.25 5.93 2.56
C TRP A 13 8.16 4.99 2.08
N LEU A 14 8.50 3.71 1.89
CA LEU A 14 7.58 2.67 1.47
C LEU A 14 6.49 2.45 2.52
N GLN A 15 6.87 2.44 3.81
CA GLN A 15 5.92 2.38 4.92
C GLN A 15 4.94 3.56 4.90
N SER A 16 5.38 4.77 4.54
CA SER A 16 4.50 5.95 4.47
C SER A 16 3.52 5.93 3.29
N GLN A 17 3.71 5.05 2.29
CA GLN A 17 2.78 4.92 1.15
C GLN A 17 1.57 4.03 1.47
N PHE A 18 1.68 3.17 2.48
CA PHE A 18 0.66 2.15 2.78
C PHE A 18 0.17 2.23 4.22
N THR A 19 -1.11 1.95 4.42
CA THR A 19 -1.66 1.71 5.76
C THR A 19 -1.31 0.31 6.26
N GLN A 20 -1.37 0.07 7.57
CA GLN A 20 -1.12 -1.26 8.13
C GLN A 20 -2.15 -2.31 7.67
N VAL A 21 -3.40 -1.90 7.40
CA VAL A 21 -4.41 -2.82 6.85
C VAL A 21 -4.04 -3.25 5.42
N GLU A 22 -3.55 -2.31 4.61
CA GLU A 22 -3.07 -2.61 3.25
C GLU A 22 -1.83 -3.48 3.27
N LEU A 23 -0.84 -3.17 4.12
CA LEU A 23 0.36 -4.00 4.25
C LEU A 23 0.02 -5.44 4.63
N ARG A 24 -0.93 -5.67 5.56
CA ARG A 24 -1.42 -7.02 5.87
C ARG A 24 -2.06 -7.70 4.65
N LYS A 25 -2.93 -7.00 3.94
CA LYS A 25 -3.59 -7.54 2.75
C LYS A 25 -2.58 -7.90 1.66
N LEU A 26 -1.62 -7.01 1.41
CA LEU A 26 -0.53 -7.19 0.46
C LEU A 26 0.40 -8.33 0.90
N ARG A 27 0.66 -8.48 2.20
CA ARG A 27 1.44 -9.59 2.77
C ARG A 27 0.80 -10.93 2.49
N THR A 28 -0.51 -11.07 2.71
CA THR A 28 -1.25 -12.29 2.35
C THR A 28 -1.13 -12.60 0.87
N LYS A 29 -1.23 -11.59 0.01
CA LYS A 29 -1.10 -11.75 -1.45
C LYS A 29 0.31 -12.14 -1.87
N PHE A 30 1.33 -11.55 -1.27
CA PHE A 30 2.73 -11.92 -1.49
C PHE A 30 2.98 -13.38 -1.11
N ILE A 31 2.44 -13.84 0.02
CA ILE A 31 2.54 -15.25 0.42
C ILE A 31 1.83 -16.16 -0.59
N SER A 32 0.66 -15.75 -1.10
CA SER A 32 -0.04 -16.48 -2.17
C SER A 32 0.66 -16.45 -3.52
N ALA A 33 1.56 -15.50 -3.76
CA ALA A 33 2.36 -15.38 -4.98
C ALA A 33 3.62 -16.26 -4.95
N ARG A 34 3.92 -16.93 -3.83
CA ARG A 34 5.08 -17.80 -3.73
C ARG A 34 4.96 -18.95 -4.72
N ASN A 35 6.02 -19.14 -5.50
CA ASN A 35 6.17 -20.29 -6.38
C ASN A 35 6.50 -21.56 -5.57
N GLN A 36 6.66 -22.68 -6.26
CA GLN A 36 6.98 -23.98 -5.65
C GLN A 36 8.33 -23.98 -4.90
N ALA A 37 9.24 -23.05 -5.21
CA ALA A 37 10.50 -22.87 -4.50
C ALA A 37 10.37 -21.99 -3.24
N GLY A 38 9.17 -21.47 -2.94
CA GLY A 38 8.93 -20.60 -1.78
C GLY A 38 9.43 -19.17 -1.96
N THR A 39 9.88 -18.80 -3.15
CA THR A 39 10.25 -17.42 -3.53
C THR A 39 9.14 -16.78 -4.35
N VAL A 40 9.20 -15.46 -4.51
CA VAL A 40 8.27 -14.72 -5.37
C VAL A 40 9.10 -14.09 -6.47
N LYS A 41 8.86 -14.44 -7.73
CA LYS A 41 9.54 -13.83 -8.88
C LYS A 41 8.63 -12.84 -9.59
N ILE A 42 9.19 -11.95 -10.40
CA ILE A 42 8.40 -10.95 -11.14
C ILE A 42 7.42 -11.63 -12.09
N GLU A 43 7.80 -12.75 -12.70
CA GLU A 43 6.93 -13.56 -13.56
C GLU A 43 5.71 -14.17 -12.85
N ASP A 44 5.80 -14.39 -11.53
CA ASP A 44 4.72 -14.96 -10.70
C ASP A 44 3.74 -13.88 -10.18
N LEU A 45 4.11 -12.60 -10.29
CA LEU A 45 3.32 -11.48 -9.80
C LEU A 45 2.06 -11.13 -10.61
N PRO A 46 2.04 -11.19 -11.97
CA PRO A 46 0.87 -10.83 -12.77
C PRO A 46 -0.46 -11.42 -12.30
N PRO A 47 -0.59 -12.75 -12.03
CA PRO A 47 -1.87 -13.33 -11.61
C PRO A 47 -2.35 -12.83 -10.25
N VAL A 48 -1.46 -12.33 -9.40
CA VAL A 48 -1.79 -11.80 -8.08
C VAL A 48 -2.09 -10.30 -8.14
N LEU A 49 -1.26 -9.55 -8.85
CA LEU A 49 -1.40 -8.10 -9.05
C LEU A 49 -2.66 -7.76 -9.85
N ALA A 50 -2.99 -8.53 -10.88
CA ALA A 50 -4.20 -8.33 -11.66
C ALA A 50 -5.49 -8.51 -10.83
N LYS A 51 -5.44 -9.30 -9.75
CA LYS A 51 -6.58 -9.47 -8.82
C LYS A 51 -6.65 -8.38 -7.77
N LEU A 52 -5.64 -7.53 -7.66
CA LEU A 52 -5.62 -6.44 -6.71
C LEU A 52 -6.32 -5.24 -7.31
N LYS A 53 -7.12 -4.56 -6.47
CA LYS A 53 -7.57 -3.23 -6.85
C LYS A 53 -6.39 -2.27 -6.85
N PRO A 54 -6.41 -1.31 -7.79
CA PRO A 54 -7.41 -1.11 -8.83
C PRO A 54 -7.06 -1.76 -10.18
N PHE A 55 -5.97 -2.53 -10.29
CA PHE A 55 -5.60 -3.24 -11.52
C PHE A 55 -6.71 -4.16 -12.02
N ASN A 56 -7.40 -4.89 -11.14
CA ASN A 56 -8.53 -5.73 -11.54
C ASN A 56 -9.63 -5.00 -12.34
N GLU A 57 -9.80 -3.69 -12.14
CA GLU A 57 -10.84 -2.90 -12.79
C GLU A 57 -10.36 -2.20 -14.06
N VAL A 58 -9.03 -2.09 -14.27
CA VAL A 58 -8.43 -1.15 -15.24
C VAL A 58 -7.34 -1.80 -16.10
N SER A 59 -6.68 -2.83 -15.59
CA SER A 59 -5.52 -3.49 -16.20
C SER A 59 -5.59 -5.00 -15.95
N GLY A 60 -5.94 -5.77 -16.99
CA GLY A 60 -5.97 -7.23 -16.93
C GLY A 60 -4.59 -7.86 -16.73
N GLN A 61 -4.56 -9.18 -16.54
CA GLN A 61 -3.32 -9.91 -16.29
C GLN A 61 -2.26 -9.73 -17.39
N ASP A 62 -2.65 -9.76 -18.66
CA ASP A 62 -1.74 -9.56 -19.79
C ASP A 62 -1.11 -8.17 -19.81
N GLU A 63 -1.89 -7.14 -19.46
CA GLU A 63 -1.41 -5.75 -19.38
C GLU A 63 -0.41 -5.61 -18.23
N VAL A 64 -0.72 -6.19 -17.07
CA VAL A 64 0.21 -6.20 -15.93
C VAL A 64 1.51 -6.93 -16.30
N SER A 65 1.42 -8.08 -16.96
CA SER A 65 2.58 -8.84 -17.41
C SER A 65 3.47 -8.02 -18.36
N ARG A 66 2.86 -7.34 -19.34
CA ARG A 66 3.56 -6.42 -20.26
C ARG A 66 4.24 -5.27 -19.52
N MET A 67 3.53 -4.60 -18.61
CA MET A 67 4.10 -3.51 -17.82
C MET A 67 5.28 -3.94 -16.95
N LEU A 68 5.28 -5.19 -16.45
CA LEU A 68 6.40 -5.74 -15.70
C LEU A 68 7.58 -6.05 -16.62
N GLY A 69 7.34 -6.69 -17.78
CA GLY A 69 8.37 -6.94 -18.79
C GLY A 69 9.06 -5.68 -19.29
N ASP A 70 8.30 -4.59 -19.44
CA ASP A 70 8.84 -3.29 -19.87
C ASP A 70 9.59 -2.54 -18.73
N SER A 71 9.32 -2.87 -17.47
CA SER A 71 9.95 -2.22 -16.30
C SER A 71 11.19 -2.95 -15.81
N TYR A 72 11.21 -4.27 -15.94
CA TYR A 72 12.22 -5.12 -15.32
C TYR A 72 12.86 -6.02 -16.36
N SER A 73 14.17 -5.85 -16.55
CA SER A 73 14.95 -6.66 -17.47
C SER A 73 15.18 -8.09 -16.97
N ASP A 74 15.08 -8.32 -15.65
CA ASP A 74 15.25 -9.62 -15.02
C ASP A 74 13.97 -10.04 -14.30
N LEU A 75 13.17 -10.87 -14.98
CA LEU A 75 11.90 -11.37 -14.48
C LEU A 75 12.05 -12.56 -13.52
N ALA A 76 13.19 -13.25 -13.57
CA ALA A 76 13.49 -14.43 -12.77
C ALA A 76 14.06 -14.07 -11.39
N LYS A 77 14.36 -12.79 -11.17
CA LYS A 77 14.84 -12.26 -9.90
C LYS A 77 13.85 -12.53 -8.77
N ASP A 78 14.36 -13.13 -7.70
CA ASP A 78 13.59 -13.29 -6.47
C ASP A 78 13.35 -11.94 -5.81
N LEU A 79 12.10 -11.72 -5.42
CA LEU A 79 11.63 -10.54 -4.73
C LEU A 79 11.35 -10.86 -3.27
N ASP A 80 11.89 -10.01 -2.43
CA ASP A 80 11.44 -9.83 -1.07
C ASP A 80 10.13 -9.01 -1.03
N PHE A 81 9.57 -8.86 0.16
CA PHE A 81 8.31 -8.15 0.32
C PHE A 81 8.41 -6.66 0.00
N GLU A 82 9.54 -6.01 0.27
CA GLU A 82 9.73 -4.59 -0.07
C GLU A 82 9.90 -4.43 -1.58
N GLY A 83 10.61 -5.37 -2.22
CA GLY A 83 10.65 -5.50 -3.68
C GLY A 83 9.25 -5.59 -4.29
N PHE A 84 8.39 -6.44 -3.75
CA PHE A 84 6.99 -6.55 -4.17
C PHE A 84 6.20 -5.24 -4.02
N LEU A 85 6.36 -4.53 -2.89
CA LEU A 85 5.70 -3.24 -2.67
C LEU A 85 6.16 -2.17 -3.67
N ARG A 86 7.45 -2.14 -4.00
CA ARG A 86 7.99 -1.23 -5.03
C ARG A 86 7.42 -1.55 -6.41
N VAL A 87 7.34 -2.83 -6.77
CA VAL A 87 6.71 -3.27 -8.02
C VAL A 87 5.25 -2.83 -8.09
N TYR A 88 4.50 -3.03 -7.00
CA TYR A 88 3.10 -2.60 -6.90
C TYR A 88 2.94 -1.10 -7.16
N LEU A 89 3.76 -0.25 -6.53
CA LEU A 89 3.71 1.20 -6.72
C LEU A 89 4.07 1.62 -8.15
N ASN A 90 5.10 0.99 -8.74
CA ASN A 90 5.53 1.29 -10.11
C ASN A 90 4.42 0.95 -11.12
N LEU A 91 3.79 -0.20 -10.92
CA LEU A 91 2.64 -0.62 -11.71
C LEU A 91 1.46 0.33 -11.53
N GLN A 92 1.21 0.78 -10.29
CA GLN A 92 0.15 1.74 -9.97
C GLN A 92 0.35 3.07 -10.70
N ALA A 93 1.58 3.58 -10.71
CA ALA A 93 1.94 4.80 -11.42
C ALA A 93 1.72 4.66 -12.93
N ARG A 94 2.11 3.53 -13.53
CA ARG A 94 1.89 3.25 -14.97
C ARG A 94 0.42 3.09 -15.33
N ALA A 95 -0.35 2.36 -14.52
CA ALA A 95 -1.79 2.22 -14.73
C ALA A 95 -2.50 3.59 -14.65
N SER A 96 -2.08 4.45 -13.71
CA SER A 96 -2.58 5.83 -13.58
C SER A 96 -2.24 6.70 -14.80
N ALA A 97 -1.00 6.58 -15.30
CA ALA A 97 -0.55 7.31 -16.49
C ALA A 97 -1.32 6.88 -17.74
N LYS A 98 -1.58 5.57 -17.90
CA LYS A 98 -2.37 5.03 -19.01
C LYS A 98 -3.84 5.49 -18.97
N LEU A 99 -4.43 5.67 -17.79
CA LEU A 99 -5.84 6.03 -17.65
C LEU A 99 -6.12 7.52 -17.86
N GLY A 100 -5.10 8.34 -18.07
CA GLY A 100 -5.21 9.75 -18.47
C GLY A 100 -5.98 10.62 -17.46
N THR A 101 -5.29 11.18 -16.47
CA THR A 101 -5.60 12.37 -15.62
C THR A 101 -6.98 12.51 -14.95
N SER A 102 -8.03 11.79 -15.34
CA SER A 102 -9.42 12.00 -14.89
C SER A 102 -9.87 11.03 -13.80
N LYS A 103 -9.17 9.92 -13.60
CA LYS A 103 -9.29 9.09 -12.41
C LYS A 103 -7.93 9.01 -11.77
N THR A 104 -7.61 9.98 -10.91
CA THR A 104 -6.48 9.81 -10.01
C THR A 104 -6.69 8.47 -9.32
N PHE A 105 -5.79 7.54 -9.55
CA PHE A 105 -5.62 6.31 -8.78
C PHE A 105 -5.04 6.70 -7.40
N ARG A 106 -5.64 7.72 -6.79
CA ARG A 106 -5.37 8.17 -5.45
C ARG A 106 -5.88 7.01 -4.63
N THR A 107 -4.98 6.18 -4.11
CA THR A 107 -5.19 5.61 -2.79
C THR A 107 -5.71 6.78 -1.96
N THR A 108 -6.99 6.72 -1.61
CA THR A 108 -7.67 7.77 -0.86
C THR A 108 -7.11 7.77 0.56
N SER A 109 -5.88 8.22 0.73
CA SER A 109 -5.33 8.68 2.00
C SER A 109 -5.48 10.20 2.06
N SER A 110 -6.71 10.67 1.83
CA SER A 110 -7.17 11.96 2.35
C SER A 110 -7.46 11.88 3.86
N PHE A 111 -6.76 11.01 4.59
CA PHE A 111 -6.55 11.20 6.00
C PHE A 111 -5.28 12.02 6.10
N PHE A 112 -5.48 13.32 6.25
CA PHE A 112 -4.49 14.21 6.81
C PHE A 112 -3.67 13.44 7.82
N LYS A 113 -2.37 13.41 7.56
CA LYS A 113 -1.34 13.02 8.50
C LYS A 113 -1.37 14.08 9.62
N SER A 114 -2.42 14.06 10.43
CA SER A 114 -2.47 14.72 11.72
C SER A 114 -1.49 13.95 12.57
N GLY A 115 -0.24 14.39 12.54
CA GLY A 115 0.78 13.91 13.45
C GLY A 115 0.21 14.00 14.85
N ALA A 116 -0.05 12.85 15.46
CA ALA A 116 -0.41 12.75 16.86
C ALA A 116 0.82 13.14 17.68
N THR A 117 1.05 14.46 17.81
CA THR A 117 2.03 15.02 18.72
C THR A 117 1.55 14.69 20.12
N THR A 118 2.24 13.75 20.74
CA THR A 118 1.98 13.26 22.08
C THR A 118 2.35 14.36 23.08
N LEU A 119 1.46 15.33 23.30
CA LEU A 119 1.58 16.23 24.45
C LEU A 119 1.02 15.49 25.66
N ARG A 120 1.93 14.91 26.45
CA ARG A 120 1.62 14.20 27.69
C ARG A 120 1.30 15.19 28.81
N HIS A 121 0.25 14.85 29.58
CA HIS A 121 -0.18 15.38 30.89
C HIS A 121 -0.73 16.84 30.89
N SER A 122 -1.79 17.19 31.61
CA SER A 122 -2.35 16.62 32.83
C SER A 122 -3.78 17.12 33.07
N ILE A 123 -4.62 16.22 33.58
CA ILE A 123 -5.64 16.45 34.63
C ILE A 123 -6.86 17.33 34.27
N SER A 124 -7.96 16.59 34.14
CA SER A 124 -9.36 16.97 34.38
C SER A 124 -9.55 17.82 35.65
N GLU A 125 -10.40 18.85 35.58
CA GLU A 125 -11.42 19.25 36.59
C GLU A 125 -11.97 20.64 36.17
N THR A 126 -13.22 20.76 35.73
CA THR A 126 -14.44 20.99 36.53
C THR A 126 -14.89 22.47 36.45
N GLU A 127 -16.01 22.65 35.73
CA GLU A 127 -17.12 23.61 35.94
C GLU A 127 -16.96 25.16 35.93
N LYS A 128 -17.94 25.72 35.20
CA LYS A 128 -18.81 26.89 35.50
C LYS A 128 -18.33 28.35 35.37
N ALA A 129 -19.22 29.07 34.67
CA ALA A 129 -19.57 30.49 34.75
C ALA A 129 -18.51 31.46 34.18
N SER A 130 -18.88 32.52 33.46
CA SER A 130 -20.13 33.26 33.50
C SER A 130 -20.37 34.00 32.18
N TYR A 131 -21.65 34.04 31.80
CA TYR A 131 -22.21 34.96 30.82
C TYR A 131 -21.94 36.42 31.25
N VAL A 132 -21.41 37.25 30.37
CA VAL A 132 -21.68 38.70 30.41
C VAL A 132 -21.86 39.21 28.99
N LYS A 133 -23.06 39.77 28.76
CA LYS A 133 -23.47 40.54 27.59
C LYS A 133 -22.62 41.80 27.44
N SER A 134 -22.45 42.26 26.21
CA SER A 134 -22.40 43.68 25.88
C SER A 134 -23.44 43.98 24.82
#